data_AF-A0A127VF26-F1
#
_entry.id   AF-A0A127VF26-F1
#
_cell.length_a   1.000
_cell.length_b   1.000
_cell.length_c   1.000
_cell.angle_alpha   90.00
_cell.angle_beta   90.00
_cell.angle_gamma   90.00
#
_symmetry.space_group_name_H-M   'P 1'
#
loop_
_entity.id
_entity.type
_entity.pdbx_description
1 polymer ?
#
loop_
_entity_poly.entity_id
_entity_poly.type
_entity_poly.pdbx_seq_one_letter_code
_entity_poly.pdbx_strand_id
1 'polypeptide(L)'
;MKYFKIIVLCFIIASVFSLIGVFVLQSTGLIGKADSDFKNLPYGIAIGINLCIFLGSFTILLNLQEHVKDNLLYKALSFFLLPGMFVLFVLFAMWDKPWPGVLFCIPYLIVLFIFFVRSKKHDTRNYKN
;
A
#
# COMPACT_ATOMS: atom_id res chain seq x y z
N MET A 1 10.20 -4.26 -16.55
CA MET A 1 8.97 -3.44 -16.44
C MET A 1 7.82 -4.08 -15.65
N LYS A 2 7.69 -5.42 -15.56
CA LYS A 2 6.59 -6.10 -14.84
C LYS A 2 6.38 -5.60 -13.40
N TYR A 3 7.46 -5.46 -12.62
CA TYR A 3 7.40 -5.01 -11.22
C TYR A 3 6.96 -3.56 -11.08
N PHE A 4 7.40 -2.67 -11.97
CA PHE A 4 6.94 -1.28 -11.99
C PHE A 4 5.43 -1.18 -12.23
N LYS A 5 4.89 -2.00 -13.15
CA LYS A 5 3.43 -2.09 -13.37
C LYS A 5 2.68 -2.53 -12.11
N ILE A 6 3.25 -3.47 -11.33
CA ILE A 6 2.66 -3.92 -10.06
C ILE A 6 2.58 -2.76 -9.07
N ILE A 7 3.67 -2.01 -8.90
CA ILE A 7 3.77 -0.88 -7.96
C ILE A 7 2.74 0.21 -8.32
N VAL A 8 2.67 0.61 -9.60
CA VAL A 8 1.72 1.62 -10.08
C VAL A 8 0.26 1.16 -9.94
N LEU A 9 -0.04 -0.09 -10.30
CA LEU A 9 -1.40 -0.63 -10.14
C LEU A 9 -1.83 -0.71 -8.67
N CYS A 10 -0.93 -1.11 -7.77
CA CYS A 10 -1.21 -1.09 -6.33
C CYS A 10 -1.60 0.31 -5.87
N PHE A 11 -0.83 1.32 -6.26
CA PHE A 11 -1.09 2.71 -5.88
C PHE A 11 -2.42 3.23 -6.42
N ILE A 12 -2.74 2.99 -7.68
CA ILE A 12 -4.01 3.45 -8.28
C ILE A 12 -5.19 2.81 -7.56
N ILE A 13 -5.17 1.48 -7.40
CA ILE A 13 -6.28 0.75 -6.76
C ILE A 13 -6.43 1.20 -5.31
N ALA A 14 -5.34 1.24 -4.54
CA ALA A 14 -5.36 1.65 -3.14
C ALA A 14 -5.86 3.09 -2.96
N SER A 15 -5.43 4.00 -3.84
CA SER A 15 -5.87 5.40 -3.82
C SER A 15 -7.36 5.51 -4.08
N VAL A 16 -7.90 4.81 -5.08
CA VAL A 16 -9.35 4.79 -5.36
C VAL A 16 -10.14 4.29 -4.16
N PHE A 17 -9.74 3.16 -3.56
CA PHE A 17 -10.42 2.63 -2.37
C PHE A 17 -10.33 3.57 -1.17
N SER A 18 -9.17 4.21 -0.96
CA SER A 18 -8.98 5.15 0.15
C SER A 18 -9.84 6.41 -0.04
N LEU A 19 -9.93 6.94 -1.26
CA LEU A 19 -10.78 8.09 -1.58
C LEU A 19 -12.27 7.78 -1.39
N ILE A 20 -12.72 6.58 -1.81
CA ILE A 20 -14.09 6.10 -1.55
C ILE A 20 -14.32 5.99 -0.04
N GLY A 21 -13.36 5.46 0.71
CA GLY A 21 -13.43 5.36 2.17
C GLY A 21 -13.58 6.73 2.85
N VAL A 22 -12.77 7.72 2.44
CA VAL A 22 -12.88 9.11 2.93
C VAL A 22 -14.25 9.69 2.61
N PHE A 23 -14.74 9.49 1.38
CA PHE A 23 -16.05 9.98 0.96
C PHE A 23 -17.19 9.41 1.82
N VAL A 24 -17.17 8.10 2.08
CA VAL A 24 -18.17 7.44 2.94
C VAL A 24 -18.08 7.93 4.39
N LEU A 25 -16.87 8.11 4.93
CA LEU A 25 -16.67 8.60 6.30
C LEU A 25 -17.11 10.06 6.48
N GLN A 26 -16.94 10.89 5.45
CA GLN A 26 -17.46 12.26 5.43
C GLN A 26 -18.99 12.29 5.29
N SER A 27 -19.58 11.46 4.43
CA SER A 27 -21.03 11.45 4.20
C SER A 27 -21.82 10.94 5.41
N THR A 28 -21.23 10.03 6.19
CA THR A 28 -21.79 9.52 7.46
C THR A 28 -21.56 10.45 8.65
N GLY A 29 -20.80 11.54 8.48
CA GLY A 29 -20.51 12.50 9.55
C GLY A 29 -19.56 11.98 10.64
N LEU A 30 -18.90 10.84 10.41
CA LEU A 30 -17.90 10.25 11.31
C LEU A 30 -16.57 11.04 11.28
N ILE A 31 -16.30 11.74 10.18
CA ILE A 31 -15.24 12.73 10.04
C ILE A 31 -15.90 14.09 9.80
N GLY A 32 -15.35 15.15 10.41
CA GLY A 32 -15.98 16.47 10.53
C GLY A 32 -16.76 16.93 9.29
N LYS A 33 -18.03 17.30 9.49
CA LYS A 33 -18.85 17.96 8.47
C LYS A 33 -18.17 19.26 8.06
N ALA A 34 -18.14 19.46 6.75
CA ALA A 34 -17.24 20.36 6.07
C ALA A 34 -17.65 21.84 6.14
N ASP A 35 -17.75 22.39 7.36
CA ASP A 35 -17.99 23.82 7.58
C ASP A 35 -16.71 24.60 7.89
N SER A 36 -15.53 23.99 7.75
CA SER A 36 -14.22 24.64 7.95
C SER A 36 -13.29 24.41 6.75
N ASP A 37 -12.34 25.34 6.56
CA ASP A 37 -11.38 25.47 5.46
C ASP A 37 -10.54 24.21 5.10
N PHE A 38 -10.75 23.09 5.79
CA PHE A 38 -10.02 21.83 5.65
C PHE A 38 -10.85 20.66 5.08
N LYS A 39 -11.96 20.93 4.38
CA LYS A 39 -12.83 19.91 3.76
C LYS A 39 -12.08 18.81 2.98
N ASN A 40 -11.01 19.20 2.28
CA ASN A 40 -10.24 18.30 1.42
C ASN A 40 -9.01 17.67 2.11
N LEU A 41 -8.69 18.08 3.33
CA LEU A 41 -7.53 17.61 4.07
C LEU A 41 -7.53 16.08 4.27
N PRO A 42 -8.66 15.41 4.59
CA PRO A 42 -8.68 13.95 4.74
C PRO A 42 -8.33 13.20 3.43
N TYR A 43 -8.75 13.72 2.27
CA TYR A 43 -8.39 13.14 0.97
C TYR A 43 -6.89 13.31 0.70
N GLY A 44 -6.34 14.49 1.01
CA GLY A 44 -4.91 14.77 0.88
C GLY A 44 -4.06 13.86 1.76
N ILE A 45 -4.46 13.63 3.01
CA ILE A 45 -3.78 12.71 3.93
C ILE A 45 -3.85 11.27 3.40
N ALA A 46 -5.01 10.83 2.93
CA ALA A 46 -5.17 9.48 2.38
C ALA A 46 -4.29 9.24 1.14
N ILE A 47 -4.20 10.22 0.23
CA ILE A 47 -3.30 10.14 -0.93
C ILE A 47 -1.83 10.19 -0.47
N GLY A 48 -1.48 11.07 0.47
CA GLY A 48 -0.12 11.21 0.99
C GLY A 48 0.40 9.92 1.61
N ILE A 49 -0.42 9.25 2.44
CA ILE A 49 -0.11 7.94 3.02
C ILE A 49 0.12 6.90 1.92
N ASN A 50 -0.79 6.80 0.94
CA ASN A 50 -0.63 5.87 -0.17
C ASN A 50 0.62 6.16 -1.02
N LEU A 51 0.98 7.43 -1.17
CA LEU A 51 2.17 7.85 -1.92
C LEU A 51 3.46 7.45 -1.19
N CYS A 52 3.51 7.58 0.14
CA CYS A 52 4.64 7.07 0.92
C CYS A 52 4.79 5.55 0.79
N ILE A 53 3.69 4.80 0.85
CA ILE A 53 3.73 3.33 0.68
C ILE A 53 4.12 2.96 -0.76
N PHE A 54 3.65 3.71 -1.75
CA PHE A 54 4.04 3.56 -3.15
C PHE A 54 5.55 3.73 -3.34
N LEU A 55 6.13 4.79 -2.79
CA LEU A 55 7.58 5.01 -2.80
C LEU A 55 8.31 3.88 -2.08
N GLY A 56 7.81 3.45 -0.91
CA GLY A 56 8.37 2.33 -0.17
C GLY A 56 8.32 1.01 -0.94
N SER A 57 7.35 0.85 -1.84
CA SER A 57 7.20 -0.34 -2.69
C SER A 57 8.20 -0.39 -3.85
N PHE A 58 9.02 0.65 -4.06
CA PHE A 58 10.13 0.55 -5.02
C PHE A 58 11.17 -0.51 -4.64
N THR A 59 11.22 -0.93 -3.38
CA THR A 59 12.04 -2.09 -2.96
C THR A 59 11.69 -3.36 -3.73
N ILE A 60 10.48 -3.47 -4.29
CA ILE A 60 10.09 -4.61 -5.14
C ILE A 60 10.98 -4.72 -6.37
N LEU A 61 11.55 -3.61 -6.86
CA LEU A 61 12.49 -3.61 -7.98
C LEU A 61 13.78 -4.39 -7.68
N LEU A 62 14.11 -4.64 -6.41
CA LEU A 62 15.22 -5.53 -6.04
C LEU A 62 15.04 -6.95 -6.57
N ASN A 63 13.80 -7.38 -6.86
CA ASN A 63 13.52 -8.66 -7.55
C ASN A 63 13.96 -8.70 -9.01
N LEU A 64 14.55 -7.62 -9.55
CA LEU A 64 15.28 -7.66 -10.82
C LEU A 64 16.61 -8.40 -10.69
N GLN A 65 17.19 -8.48 -9.48
CA GLN A 65 18.37 -9.27 -9.21
C GLN A 65 17.98 -10.74 -8.98
N GLU A 66 18.68 -11.66 -9.65
CA GLU A 66 18.38 -13.10 -9.61
C GLU A 66 18.49 -13.66 -8.19
N HIS A 67 19.51 -13.26 -7.43
CA HIS A 67 19.68 -13.69 -6.03
C HIS A 67 18.51 -13.32 -5.10
N VAL A 68 17.83 -12.19 -5.35
CA VAL A 68 16.65 -11.77 -4.58
C VAL A 68 15.42 -12.54 -5.04
N LYS A 69 15.28 -12.74 -6.36
CA LYS A 69 14.13 -13.36 -6.98
C LYS A 69 13.98 -14.84 -6.60
N ASP A 70 15.09 -15.56 -6.54
CA ASP A 70 15.09 -17.02 -6.32
C ASP A 70 14.89 -17.39 -4.85
N ASN A 71 15.22 -16.48 -3.93
CA ASN A 71 15.00 -16.68 -2.50
C ASN A 71 13.67 -16.07 -2.05
N LEU A 72 12.74 -16.93 -1.62
CA LEU A 72 11.42 -16.52 -1.16
C LEU A 72 11.44 -15.49 -0.03
N LEU A 73 12.41 -15.56 0.89
CA LEU A 73 12.52 -14.61 2.00
C LEU A 73 12.92 -13.22 1.49
N TYR A 74 13.95 -13.12 0.65
CA TYR A 74 14.36 -11.84 0.07
C TYR A 74 13.29 -11.25 -0.84
N LYS A 75 12.57 -12.09 -1.57
CA LYS A 75 11.40 -11.70 -2.34
C LYS A 75 10.25 -11.19 -1.46
N ALA A 76 9.99 -11.82 -0.31
CA ALA A 76 8.97 -11.32 0.62
C ALA A 76 9.39 -9.98 1.26
N LEU A 77 10.65 -9.88 1.68
CA LEU A 77 11.22 -8.66 2.28
C LEU A 77 11.14 -7.48 1.31
N SER A 78 11.52 -7.68 0.05
CA SER A 78 11.41 -6.62 -0.98
C SER A 78 9.97 -6.16 -1.23
N PHE A 79 8.96 -7.00 -1.01
CA PHE A 79 7.56 -6.63 -1.12
C PHE A 79 7.02 -5.92 0.12
N PHE A 80 7.33 -6.39 1.33
CA PHE A 80 6.60 -5.98 2.53
C PHE A 80 7.44 -5.25 3.58
N LEU A 81 8.77 -5.26 3.51
CA LEU A 81 9.60 -4.71 4.57
C LEU A 81 9.39 -3.19 4.70
N LEU A 82 9.67 -2.42 3.63
CA LEU A 82 9.51 -0.96 3.68
C LEU A 82 8.05 -0.53 3.82
N PRO A 83 7.10 -1.08 3.03
CA PRO A 83 5.68 -0.81 3.21
C PRO A 83 5.19 -1.12 4.64
N GLY A 84 5.61 -2.24 5.21
CA GLY A 84 5.24 -2.66 6.57
C GLY A 84 5.85 -1.75 7.64
N MET A 85 7.13 -1.37 7.50
CA MET A 85 7.76 -0.39 8.39
C MET A 85 7.04 0.95 8.36
N PHE A 86 6.57 1.38 7.19
CA PHE A 86 5.79 2.62 7.08
C PHE A 86 4.44 2.51 7.83
N VAL A 87 3.74 1.39 7.71
CA VAL A 87 2.50 1.16 8.46
C VAL A 87 2.76 1.17 9.96
N LEU A 88 3.83 0.53 10.43
CA LEU A 88 4.23 0.57 11.83
C LEU A 88 4.55 2.02 12.28
N PHE A 89 5.27 2.77 11.45
CA PHE A 89 5.57 4.17 11.73
C PHE A 89 4.31 5.02 11.85
N VAL A 90 3.35 4.88 10.94
CA VAL A 90 2.04 5.56 11.01
C VAL A 90 1.28 5.17 12.27
N LEU A 91 1.32 3.88 12.64
CA LEU A 91 0.63 3.36 13.82
C LEU A 91 1.22 3.93 15.12
N PHE A 92 2.54 4.08 15.21
CA PHE A 92 3.19 4.73 16.35
C PHE A 92 3.03 6.25 16.35
N ALA A 93 3.08 6.90 15.17
CA ALA A 93 2.98 8.36 15.06
C ALA A 93 1.56 8.88 15.37
N MET A 94 0.52 8.09 15.11
CA MET A 94 -0.88 8.46 15.35
C MET A 94 -1.44 7.88 16.66
N TRP A 95 -0.60 7.77 17.70
CA TRP A 95 -0.87 7.10 18.98
C TRP A 95 -2.26 7.36 19.58
N ASP A 96 -2.79 8.58 19.48
CA ASP A 96 -4.10 8.94 20.07
C ASP A 96 -5.32 8.45 19.27
N LYS A 97 -5.22 8.37 17.94
CA LYS A 97 -6.28 7.86 17.04
C LYS A 97 -5.64 7.17 15.83
N PRO A 98 -5.04 5.98 16.00
CA PRO A 98 -4.26 5.35 14.93
C PRO A 98 -5.12 4.75 13.82
N TRP A 99 -6.41 4.53 14.10
CA TRP A 99 -7.33 3.80 13.24
C TRP A 99 -7.48 4.38 11.83
N PRO A 100 -7.71 5.69 11.61
CA PRO A 100 -7.92 6.22 10.27
C PRO A 100 -6.69 6.06 9.39
N GLY A 101 -5.49 6.35 9.92
CA GLY A 101 -4.23 6.23 9.17
C GLY A 101 -3.94 4.79 8.75
N VAL A 102 -4.10 3.84 9.67
CA VAL A 102 -3.89 2.41 9.39
C VAL A 102 -4.92 1.88 8.40
N LEU A 103 -6.19 2.30 8.52
CA LEU A 103 -7.26 1.91 7.60
C LEU A 103 -6.95 2.29 6.15
N PHE A 104 -6.31 3.45 5.90
CA PHE A 104 -5.90 3.86 4.55
C PHE A 104 -4.77 3.01 3.97
N CYS A 105 -3.95 2.37 4.81
CA CYS A 105 -2.88 1.48 4.37
C CYS A 105 -3.39 0.09 3.94
N ILE A 106 -4.54 -0.36 4.47
CA ILE A 106 -5.05 -1.73 4.27
C ILE A 106 -5.31 -2.06 2.79
N PRO A 107 -6.00 -1.22 2.00
CA PRO A 107 -6.22 -1.51 0.58
C PRO A 107 -4.92 -1.73 -0.18
N TYR A 108 -3.89 -0.95 0.12
CA TYR A 108 -2.57 -1.10 -0.50
C TYR A 108 -1.95 -2.45 -0.15
N LEU A 109 -1.91 -2.80 1.15
CA LEU A 109 -1.33 -4.06 1.61
C LEU A 109 -2.04 -5.29 1.02
N ILE A 110 -3.37 -5.25 0.91
CA ILE A 110 -4.15 -6.34 0.31
C ILE A 110 -3.77 -6.54 -1.15
N VAL A 111 -3.75 -5.45 -1.93
CA VAL A 111 -3.41 -5.53 -3.37
C VAL A 111 -1.97 -6.00 -3.55
N LEU A 112 -1.05 -5.50 -2.72
CA LEU A 112 0.35 -5.90 -2.69
C LEU A 112 0.51 -7.40 -2.39
N PHE A 113 -0.26 -7.92 -1.43
CA PHE A 113 -0.29 -9.34 -1.09
C PHE A 113 -0.79 -10.21 -2.25
N ILE A 114 -1.86 -9.80 -2.92
CA ILE A 114 -2.38 -10.49 -4.11
C ILE A 114 -1.29 -10.58 -5.19
N PHE A 115 -0.59 -9.48 -5.46
CA PHE A 115 0.50 -9.47 -6.45
C PHE A 115 1.71 -10.31 -6.02
N PHE A 116 2.05 -10.35 -4.74
CA PHE A 116 3.10 -11.23 -4.22
C PHE A 116 2.76 -12.71 -4.46
N VAL A 117 1.54 -13.14 -4.08
CA VAL A 117 1.07 -14.52 -4.29
C VAL A 117 1.04 -14.87 -5.78
N ARG A 118 0.56 -13.95 -6.63
CA ARG A 118 0.54 -14.14 -8.09
C ARG A 118 1.95 -14.23 -8.67
N SER A 119 2.89 -13.45 -8.15
CA SER A 119 4.30 -13.49 -8.55
C SER A 119 4.92 -14.85 -8.22
N LYS A 120 4.65 -15.40 -7.02
CA LYS A 120 5.10 -16.74 -6.61
C LYS A 120 4.58 -17.84 -7.55
N LYS A 121 3.28 -17.80 -7.88
CA LYS A 121 2.65 -18.80 -8.76
C LYS A 121 3.25 -18.83 -10.17
N HIS A 122 3.74 -17.70 -10.66
CA HIS A 122 4.35 -17.60 -12.00
C HIS A 122 5.75 -18.21 -12.04
N ASP A 123 6.54 -18.05 -10.98
CA ASP A 123 7.89 -18.64 -10.90
C ASP A 123 7.81 -20.16 -10.72
N THR A 124 6.86 -20.69 -9.95
CA THR A 124 6.66 -22.14 -9.80
C THR A 124 6.26 -22.83 -11.11
N ARG A 125 5.58 -22.14 -12.03
CA ARG A 125 5.23 -22.70 -13.36
C ARG A 125 6.44 -22.79 -14.29
N ASN A 126 7.34 -21.81 -14.26
CA ASN A 126 8.56 -21.84 -15.08
C ASN A 126 9.57 -22.90 -14.61
N TYR A 127 9.49 -23.37 -13.36
CA TYR A 127 10.35 -24.43 -12.86
C TYR A 127 9.86 -25.84 -13.21
N LYS A 128 8.60 -25.97 -13.68
CA LYS A 128 7.96 -27.26 -14.03
C LYS A 128 7.90 -27.54 -15.54
N ASN A 129 8.28 -26.57 -16.36
CA ASN A 129 8.43 -26.71 -17.81
C ASN A 129 9.91 -26.71 -18.16
#